data_AF-A0A6B2V8R6-F1
#
_entry.id   AF-A0A6B2V8R6-F1
#
_cell.length_a   1.000
_cell.length_b   1.000
_cell.length_c   1.000
_cell.angle_alpha   90.00
_cell.angle_beta   90.00
_cell.angle_gamma   90.00
#
_symmetry.space_group_name_H-M   'P 1'
#
loop_
_entity.id
_entity.type
_entity.pdbx_description
1 polymer ?
#
loop_
_entity_poly.entity_id
_entity_poly.type
_entity_poly.pdbx_seq_one_letter_code
_entity_poly.pdbx_strand_id
1 'polypeptide(L)'
;MTRILSGLPTAARELLVETDWRSLRHAYGPAEDILVSLCSLVDEDPRVRSEALAALDMAVLHQGSLYTVTAPVALFVAAILDHPMGSAEHEGYFPWDGGPPRTLRAALLGWLGEVAASAAYGEDPVRDRAHWQWEPWHDAARREHDPDERAALHACRSIRPALYDSVEPFLSSADAHVREAALGAALPLLCAPGLTDRVPQAVALLRARLGTMETRRERAGVARALGVWGTDTSDLLADSDPAVRVCAALGPAQVDRPRALAVLLDALREPRTTDSWFSEPLPGLDGRFRFTVLRSALALAESFEEVAPVAVAIVASHTSIADFERGPILCRAFPGGYDPARPLTSAQRDLLRAFVRTDGATGGIAGNGSWFRAAGLPGDRDGVVALL
;
A
#
# COMPACT_ATOMS: atom_id res chain seq x y z
N MET A 1 16.86 -14.29 -29.93
CA MET A 1 16.32 -15.19 -28.87
C MET A 1 17.36 -16.17 -28.34
N THR A 2 18.02 -17.01 -29.16
CA THR A 2 18.91 -18.09 -28.68
C THR A 2 20.06 -17.64 -27.75
N ARG A 3 20.65 -16.46 -27.99
CA ARG A 3 21.73 -15.89 -27.14
C ARG A 3 21.23 -15.23 -25.84
N ILE A 4 19.98 -14.76 -25.82
CA ILE A 4 19.35 -14.16 -24.64
C ILE A 4 18.82 -15.26 -23.71
N LEU A 5 18.34 -16.36 -24.29
CA LEU A 5 17.87 -17.52 -23.53
C LEU A 5 19.00 -18.21 -22.74
N SER A 6 20.25 -18.23 -23.22
CA SER A 6 21.33 -18.98 -22.55
C SER A 6 21.77 -18.41 -21.20
N GLY A 7 21.48 -17.13 -20.90
CA GLY A 7 21.79 -16.49 -19.62
C GLY A 7 20.72 -16.69 -18.54
N LEU A 8 19.51 -17.12 -18.94
CA LEU A 8 18.39 -17.22 -18.02
C LEU A 8 18.45 -18.51 -17.17
N PRO A 9 18.01 -18.46 -15.90
CA PRO A 9 17.77 -19.65 -15.08
C PRO A 9 16.84 -20.64 -15.78
N THR A 10 17.01 -21.94 -15.52
CA THR A 10 16.18 -22.99 -16.15
C THR A 10 14.69 -22.76 -15.95
N ALA A 11 14.26 -22.46 -14.73
CA ALA A 11 12.85 -22.18 -14.43
C ALA A 11 12.29 -20.99 -15.27
N ALA A 12 13.08 -19.93 -15.45
CA ALA A 12 12.68 -18.79 -16.27
C ALA A 12 12.55 -19.16 -17.76
N ARG A 13 13.44 -20.02 -18.27
CA ARG A 13 13.36 -20.52 -19.66
C ARG A 13 12.16 -21.43 -19.89
N GLU A 14 11.88 -22.32 -18.95
CA GLU A 14 10.72 -23.22 -18.99
C GLU A 14 9.42 -22.41 -19.01
N LEU A 15 9.28 -21.40 -18.14
CA LEU A 15 8.13 -20.50 -18.14
C LEU A 15 7.92 -19.80 -19.49
N LEU A 16 8.98 -19.32 -20.14
CA LEU A 16 8.87 -18.66 -21.45
C LEU A 16 8.34 -19.62 -22.54
N VAL A 17 8.72 -20.90 -22.47
CA VAL A 17 8.37 -21.91 -23.49
C VAL A 17 6.98 -22.51 -23.24
N GLU A 18 6.63 -22.76 -21.99
CA GLU A 18 5.40 -23.47 -21.61
C GLU A 18 4.17 -22.54 -21.56
N THR A 19 4.37 -21.24 -21.38
CA THR A 19 3.27 -20.27 -21.33
C THR A 19 2.74 -19.96 -22.73
N ASP A 20 1.44 -20.09 -22.94
CA ASP A 20 0.77 -19.66 -24.18
C ASP A 20 0.53 -18.14 -24.18
N TRP A 21 1.58 -17.36 -24.43
CA TRP A 21 1.56 -15.89 -24.42
C TRP A 21 0.53 -15.27 -25.37
N ARG A 22 0.16 -15.97 -26.45
CA ARG A 22 -0.83 -15.50 -27.43
C ARG A 22 -2.24 -15.43 -26.86
N SER A 23 -2.54 -16.30 -25.90
CA SER A 23 -3.83 -16.34 -25.22
C SER A 23 -3.97 -15.26 -24.13
N LEU A 24 -2.85 -14.63 -23.75
CA LEU A 24 -2.79 -13.69 -22.64
C LEU A 24 -2.90 -12.24 -23.13
N ARG A 25 -3.34 -11.38 -22.22
CA ARG A 25 -3.56 -9.96 -22.46
C ARG A 25 -2.93 -9.13 -21.35
N HIS A 26 -2.54 -7.91 -21.71
CA HIS A 26 -2.14 -6.84 -20.80
C HIS A 26 -2.99 -5.58 -21.10
N ALA A 27 -2.70 -4.45 -20.46
CA ALA A 27 -3.51 -3.23 -20.53
C ALA A 27 -3.78 -2.68 -21.95
N TYR A 28 -2.92 -3.00 -22.91
CA TYR A 28 -2.96 -2.44 -24.27
C TYR A 28 -3.31 -3.48 -25.34
N GLY A 29 -3.59 -4.73 -24.97
CA GLY A 29 -3.96 -5.77 -25.94
C GLY A 29 -3.33 -7.15 -25.68
N PRO A 30 -3.13 -7.94 -26.75
CA PRO A 30 -2.45 -9.25 -26.68
C PRO A 30 -1.01 -9.12 -26.18
N ALA A 31 -0.54 -10.09 -25.40
CA ALA A 31 0.73 -9.99 -24.66
C ALA A 31 1.95 -10.64 -25.33
N GLU A 32 1.92 -10.90 -26.64
CA GLU A 32 3.05 -11.54 -27.35
C GLU A 32 4.32 -10.67 -27.37
N ASP A 33 4.15 -9.35 -27.31
CA ASP A 33 5.23 -8.36 -27.32
C ASP A 33 6.03 -8.32 -26.01
N ILE A 34 5.41 -8.70 -24.88
CA ILE A 34 6.06 -8.67 -23.56
C ILE A 34 7.26 -9.62 -23.45
N LEU A 35 7.31 -10.67 -24.28
CA LEU A 35 8.38 -11.65 -24.31
C LEU A 35 9.76 -11.02 -24.51
N VAL A 36 9.83 -9.98 -25.34
CA VAL A 36 11.07 -9.24 -25.58
C VAL A 36 11.48 -8.51 -24.30
N SER A 37 10.55 -7.82 -23.64
CA SER A 37 10.80 -7.12 -22.39
C SER A 37 11.27 -8.07 -21.28
N LEU A 38 10.65 -9.24 -21.13
CA LEU A 38 11.07 -10.25 -20.15
C LEU A 38 12.54 -10.66 -20.32
N CYS A 39 12.93 -10.94 -21.56
CA CYS A 39 14.29 -11.30 -21.92
C CYS A 39 15.27 -10.14 -21.67
N SER A 40 14.83 -8.90 -21.91
CA SER A 40 15.63 -7.68 -21.76
C SER A 40 15.86 -7.26 -20.30
N LEU A 41 15.13 -7.80 -19.32
CA LEU A 41 15.34 -7.49 -17.89
C LEU A 41 16.75 -7.80 -17.41
N VAL A 42 17.43 -8.77 -18.03
CA VAL A 42 18.79 -9.19 -17.66
C VAL A 42 19.83 -8.83 -18.72
N ASP A 43 19.51 -7.89 -19.62
CA ASP A 43 20.45 -7.40 -20.63
C ASP A 43 21.64 -6.69 -19.99
N GLU A 44 22.80 -6.70 -20.64
CA GLU A 44 24.00 -5.99 -20.14
C GLU A 44 23.83 -4.46 -20.23
N ASP A 45 23.03 -3.95 -21.19
CA ASP A 45 22.74 -2.52 -21.34
C ASP A 45 21.75 -2.03 -20.26
N PRO A 46 22.16 -1.12 -19.35
CA PRO A 46 21.29 -0.56 -18.31
C PRO A 46 20.01 0.09 -18.84
N ARG A 47 20.08 0.75 -20.01
CA ARG A 47 18.92 1.42 -20.60
C ARG A 47 17.89 0.41 -21.08
N VAL A 48 18.35 -0.70 -21.66
CA VAL A 48 17.48 -1.80 -22.10
C VAL A 48 16.77 -2.45 -20.92
N ARG A 49 17.48 -2.68 -19.80
CA ARG A 49 16.86 -3.21 -18.57
C ARG A 49 15.82 -2.26 -17.97
N SER A 50 16.14 -0.97 -17.94
CA SER A 50 15.25 0.07 -17.40
C SER A 50 13.96 0.18 -18.23
N GLU A 51 14.08 0.23 -19.56
CA GLU A 51 12.96 0.23 -20.50
C GLU A 51 12.10 -1.04 -20.36
N ALA A 52 12.74 -2.20 -20.16
CA ALA A 52 12.05 -3.47 -19.98
C ALA A 52 11.19 -3.52 -18.72
N LEU A 53 11.72 -3.04 -17.57
CA LEU A 53 10.94 -3.00 -16.33
C LEU A 53 9.79 -1.99 -16.44
N ALA A 54 10.05 -0.82 -17.01
CA ALA A 54 9.03 0.20 -17.27
C ALA A 54 7.89 -0.31 -18.17
N ALA A 55 8.19 -1.20 -19.13
CA ALA A 55 7.17 -1.87 -19.93
C ALA A 55 6.28 -2.79 -19.08
N LEU A 56 6.82 -3.46 -18.06
CA LEU A 56 6.00 -4.27 -17.14
C LEU A 56 5.06 -3.38 -16.31
N ASP A 57 5.56 -2.27 -15.77
CA ASP A 57 4.75 -1.33 -14.98
C ASP A 57 3.60 -0.75 -15.81
N MET A 58 3.90 -0.35 -17.04
CA MET A 58 2.92 0.28 -17.91
C MET A 58 1.91 -0.70 -18.51
N ALA A 59 2.33 -1.90 -18.90
CA ALA A 59 1.48 -2.84 -19.59
C ALA A 59 0.89 -3.90 -18.66
N VAL A 60 1.72 -4.53 -17.83
CA VAL A 60 1.39 -5.74 -17.06
C VAL A 60 0.75 -5.43 -15.70
N LEU A 61 1.10 -4.30 -15.09
CA LEU A 61 0.54 -3.83 -13.81
C LEU A 61 0.01 -2.39 -13.92
N HIS A 62 -0.71 -2.11 -15.01
CA HIS A 62 -1.16 -0.76 -15.33
C HIS A 62 -2.02 -0.16 -14.20
N GLN A 63 -1.45 0.80 -13.48
CA GLN A 63 -2.08 1.46 -12.32
C GLN A 63 -2.59 0.45 -11.28
N GLY A 64 -1.85 -0.65 -11.08
CA GLY A 64 -2.20 -1.72 -10.13
C GLY A 64 -3.27 -2.69 -10.63
N SER A 65 -3.78 -2.54 -11.86
CA SER A 65 -4.74 -3.47 -12.45
C SER A 65 -4.06 -4.78 -12.83
N LEU A 66 -4.78 -5.90 -12.63
CA LEU A 66 -4.28 -7.24 -12.94
C LEU A 66 -4.87 -7.73 -14.26
N TYR A 67 -4.00 -8.29 -15.11
CA TYR A 67 -4.36 -8.85 -16.41
C TYR A 67 -3.96 -10.33 -16.48
N THR A 68 -4.47 -11.05 -17.47
CA THR A 68 -4.22 -12.50 -17.59
C THR A 68 -2.73 -12.83 -17.73
N VAL A 69 -1.91 -11.89 -18.22
CA VAL A 69 -0.45 -12.06 -18.28
C VAL A 69 0.29 -11.78 -16.97
N THR A 70 -0.34 -11.13 -15.98
CA THR A 70 0.36 -10.66 -14.77
C THR A 70 0.96 -11.79 -13.95
N ALA A 71 0.24 -12.90 -13.77
CA ALA A 71 0.74 -14.04 -13.00
C ALA A 71 1.95 -14.74 -13.67
N PRO A 72 1.91 -15.09 -14.98
CA PRO A 72 3.08 -15.63 -15.68
C PRO A 72 4.31 -14.71 -15.65
N VAL A 73 4.13 -13.40 -15.83
CA VAL A 73 5.22 -12.41 -15.73
C VAL A 73 5.78 -12.36 -14.31
N ALA A 74 4.92 -12.39 -13.28
CA ALA A 74 5.35 -12.43 -11.89
C ALA A 74 6.19 -13.65 -11.54
N LEU A 75 5.80 -14.84 -12.04
CA LEU A 75 6.59 -16.05 -11.90
C LEU A 75 7.94 -15.94 -12.61
N PHE A 76 7.98 -15.35 -13.81
CA PHE A 76 9.24 -15.13 -14.53
C PHE A 76 10.17 -14.20 -13.75
N VAL A 77 9.66 -13.06 -13.26
CA VAL A 77 10.45 -12.11 -12.47
C VAL A 77 10.97 -12.76 -11.19
N ALA A 78 10.14 -13.54 -10.49
CA ALA A 78 10.56 -14.30 -9.32
C ALA A 78 11.70 -15.29 -9.65
N ALA A 79 11.61 -15.97 -10.80
CA ALA A 79 12.62 -16.94 -11.24
C ALA A 79 13.98 -16.33 -11.59
N ILE A 80 14.08 -15.01 -11.80
CA ILE A 80 15.33 -14.32 -12.13
C ILE A 80 15.91 -13.50 -10.97
N LEU A 81 15.32 -13.51 -9.77
CA LEU A 81 15.80 -12.70 -8.64
C LEU A 81 17.25 -13.01 -8.25
N ASP A 82 17.67 -14.27 -8.35
CA ASP A 82 19.05 -14.72 -8.08
C ASP A 82 20.01 -14.54 -9.27
N HIS A 83 19.54 -14.00 -10.40
CA HIS A 83 20.39 -13.79 -11.56
C HIS A 83 21.53 -12.79 -11.24
N PRO A 84 22.77 -12.99 -11.74
CA PRO A 84 23.90 -12.11 -11.45
C PRO A 84 23.65 -10.63 -11.80
N MET A 85 22.93 -10.36 -12.89
CA MET A 85 22.55 -8.98 -13.27
C MET A 85 21.65 -8.29 -12.25
N GLY A 86 21.03 -9.01 -11.33
CA GLY A 86 20.27 -8.43 -10.23
C GLY A 86 21.08 -7.47 -9.36
N SER A 87 22.41 -7.61 -9.31
CA SER A 87 23.29 -6.70 -8.56
C SER A 87 23.71 -5.46 -9.34
N ALA A 88 23.37 -5.36 -10.63
CA ALA A 88 23.67 -4.17 -11.42
C ALA A 88 22.82 -2.98 -10.94
N GLU A 89 23.38 -1.78 -11.08
CA GLU A 89 22.64 -0.54 -10.85
C GLU A 89 21.44 -0.45 -11.81
N HIS A 90 20.34 0.08 -11.29
CA HIS A 90 19.11 0.32 -12.01
C HIS A 90 18.65 1.76 -11.81
N GLU A 91 18.44 2.45 -12.92
CA GLU A 91 17.86 3.79 -12.98
C GLU A 91 16.42 3.69 -13.48
N GLY A 92 15.53 4.53 -12.95
CA GLY A 92 14.16 4.63 -13.42
C GLY A 92 14.09 5.12 -14.87
N TYR A 93 13.17 4.59 -15.66
CA TYR A 93 13.01 4.97 -17.06
C TYR A 93 12.20 6.25 -17.20
N PHE A 94 11.11 6.38 -16.44
CA PHE A 94 10.26 7.55 -16.48
C PHE A 94 10.70 8.64 -15.50
N PRO A 95 10.37 9.92 -15.78
CA PRO A 95 10.69 11.02 -14.87
C PRO A 95 10.07 10.89 -13.47
N TRP A 96 8.99 10.13 -13.34
CA TRP A 96 8.31 9.86 -12.06
C TRP A 96 8.82 8.58 -11.37
N ASP A 97 9.67 7.78 -12.02
CA ASP A 97 10.38 6.64 -11.43
C ASP A 97 11.65 7.10 -10.69
N GLY A 98 11.72 8.38 -10.33
CA GLY A 98 12.80 8.99 -9.57
C GLY A 98 12.83 8.47 -8.13
N GLY A 99 13.50 7.35 -7.93
CA GLY A 99 13.86 6.81 -6.62
C GLY A 99 15.36 6.98 -6.32
N PRO A 100 15.81 6.55 -5.14
CA PRO A 100 17.22 6.53 -4.82
C PRO A 100 17.89 5.45 -5.68
N PRO A 101 19.22 5.52 -5.88
CA PRO A 101 19.96 4.47 -6.55
C PRO A 101 19.65 3.12 -5.92
N ARG A 102 19.24 2.16 -6.75
CA ARG A 102 18.90 0.80 -6.32
C ARG A 102 19.45 -0.22 -7.30
N THR A 103 19.60 -1.46 -6.82
CA THR A 103 19.96 -2.57 -7.69
C THR A 103 18.74 -3.02 -8.50
N LEU A 104 18.96 -3.64 -9.66
CA LEU A 104 17.90 -4.26 -10.45
C LEU A 104 17.07 -5.23 -9.59
N ARG A 105 17.72 -6.02 -8.74
CA ARG A 105 17.03 -6.95 -7.84
C ARG A 105 16.08 -6.24 -6.88
N ALA A 106 16.48 -5.12 -6.30
CA ALA A 106 15.59 -4.33 -5.46
C ALA A 106 14.40 -3.76 -6.26
N ALA A 107 14.61 -3.36 -7.51
CA ALA A 107 13.53 -2.90 -8.39
C ALA A 107 12.54 -4.03 -8.74
N LEU A 108 13.05 -5.23 -9.09
CA LEU A 108 12.23 -6.41 -9.38
C LEU A 108 11.43 -6.88 -8.15
N LEU A 109 12.03 -6.86 -6.96
CA LEU A 109 11.34 -7.14 -5.69
C LEU A 109 10.24 -6.11 -5.40
N GLY A 110 10.51 -4.82 -5.67
CA GLY A 110 9.52 -3.76 -5.55
C GLY A 110 8.31 -4.03 -6.46
N TRP A 111 8.56 -4.34 -7.72
CA TRP A 111 7.51 -4.70 -8.69
C TRP A 111 6.69 -5.93 -8.25
N LEU A 112 7.35 -6.99 -7.78
CA LEU A 112 6.64 -8.15 -7.21
C LEU A 112 5.79 -7.78 -5.99
N GLY A 113 6.22 -6.81 -5.19
CA GLY A 113 5.45 -6.30 -4.07
C GLY A 113 4.20 -5.55 -4.49
N GLU A 114 4.26 -4.78 -5.58
CA GLU A 114 3.08 -4.13 -6.16
C GLU A 114 2.10 -5.18 -6.71
N VAL A 115 2.58 -6.20 -7.44
CA VAL A 115 1.73 -7.33 -7.89
C VAL A 115 1.04 -8.00 -6.70
N ALA A 116 1.79 -8.27 -5.63
CA ALA A 116 1.25 -8.91 -4.43
C ALA A 116 0.23 -8.02 -3.71
N ALA A 117 0.47 -6.70 -3.64
CA ALA A 117 -0.47 -5.74 -3.07
C ALA A 117 -1.77 -5.67 -3.88
N SER A 118 -1.68 -5.59 -5.22
CA SER A 118 -2.84 -5.65 -6.11
C SER A 118 -3.63 -6.95 -5.97
N ALA A 119 -2.96 -8.10 -5.84
CA ALA A 119 -3.62 -9.39 -5.63
C ALA A 119 -4.31 -9.51 -4.26
N ALA A 120 -3.81 -8.80 -3.24
CA ALA A 120 -4.37 -8.79 -1.91
C ALA A 120 -5.59 -7.85 -1.77
N TYR A 121 -5.84 -6.98 -2.76
CA TYR A 121 -6.98 -6.09 -2.77
C TYR A 121 -8.30 -6.87 -2.72
N GLY A 122 -9.25 -6.42 -1.89
CA GLY A 122 -10.56 -7.03 -1.71
C GLY A 122 -10.60 -8.23 -0.74
N GLU A 123 -9.47 -8.69 -0.21
CA GLU A 123 -9.45 -9.79 0.79
C GLU A 123 -9.74 -9.32 2.21
N ASP A 124 -9.45 -8.05 2.53
CA ASP A 124 -9.71 -7.44 3.83
C ASP A 124 -10.38 -6.07 3.64
N PRO A 125 -11.72 -6.01 3.67
CA PRO A 125 -12.44 -4.76 3.48
C PRO A 125 -12.12 -3.70 4.53
N VAL A 126 -11.68 -4.07 5.74
CA VAL A 126 -11.30 -3.10 6.78
C VAL A 126 -9.97 -2.45 6.41
N ARG A 127 -8.98 -3.27 6.04
CA ARG A 127 -7.67 -2.79 5.55
C ARG A 127 -7.83 -1.98 4.26
N ASP A 128 -8.66 -2.43 3.33
CA ASP A 128 -8.89 -1.72 2.07
C ASP A 128 -9.55 -0.37 2.32
N ARG A 129 -10.47 -0.25 3.27
CA ARG A 129 -11.05 1.06 3.68
C ARG A 129 -10.03 1.98 4.36
N ALA A 130 -9.00 1.41 4.98
CA ALA A 130 -7.89 2.16 5.54
C ALA A 130 -6.85 2.57 4.48
N HIS A 131 -6.92 2.01 3.27
CA HIS A 131 -6.09 2.44 2.14
C HIS A 131 -6.42 3.87 1.74
N TRP A 132 -5.39 4.65 1.41
CA TRP A 132 -5.54 6.08 1.14
C TRP A 132 -6.32 6.37 -0.15
N GLN A 133 -6.26 5.48 -1.15
CA GLN A 133 -7.02 5.57 -2.41
C GLN A 133 -8.45 5.01 -2.31
N TRP A 134 -8.91 4.56 -1.14
CA TRP A 134 -10.25 4.00 -1.02
C TRP A 134 -11.32 5.10 -0.98
N GLU A 135 -12.34 4.91 -1.81
CA GLU A 135 -13.50 5.78 -1.94
C GLU A 135 -14.81 5.00 -1.76
N PRO A 136 -15.81 5.52 -1.01
CA PRO A 136 -17.06 4.82 -0.70
C PRO A 136 -17.89 4.40 -1.91
N TRP A 137 -17.75 5.09 -3.04
CA TRP A 137 -18.48 4.80 -4.27
C TRP A 137 -17.81 3.70 -5.13
N HIS A 138 -16.57 3.31 -4.82
CA HIS A 138 -15.91 2.19 -5.50
C HIS A 138 -16.59 0.85 -5.22
N ASP A 139 -17.17 0.64 -4.04
CA ASP A 139 -17.87 -0.61 -3.68
C ASP A 139 -19.20 -0.78 -4.45
N ALA A 140 -19.87 0.32 -4.79
CA ALA A 140 -21.14 0.29 -5.52
C ALA A 140 -20.97 0.06 -7.03
N ALA A 141 -19.85 0.52 -7.61
CA ALA A 141 -19.57 0.49 -9.05
C ALA A 141 -19.00 -0.86 -9.55
N ARG A 142 -18.38 -1.68 -8.68
CA ARG A 142 -17.68 -2.92 -9.05
C ARG A 142 -18.57 -4.17 -9.26
N ARG A 143 -19.87 -3.99 -9.49
CA ARG A 143 -20.84 -5.11 -9.50
C ARG A 143 -20.83 -6.00 -10.77
N GLU A 144 -19.88 -5.82 -11.67
CA GLU A 144 -19.58 -6.78 -12.75
C GLU A 144 -18.10 -6.66 -13.14
N HIS A 145 -17.20 -7.35 -12.43
CA HIS A 145 -15.81 -7.45 -12.91
C HIS A 145 -15.78 -8.30 -14.17
N ASP A 146 -15.02 -7.83 -15.17
CA ASP A 146 -14.71 -8.58 -16.38
C ASP A 146 -14.25 -10.01 -15.97
N PRO A 147 -14.82 -11.08 -16.56
CA PRO A 147 -14.33 -12.43 -16.33
C PRO A 147 -12.81 -12.59 -16.42
N ASP A 148 -12.16 -11.84 -17.32
CA ASP A 148 -10.70 -11.86 -17.50
C ASP A 148 -9.98 -11.24 -16.29
N GLU A 149 -10.47 -10.11 -15.75
CA GLU A 149 -9.91 -9.48 -14.54
C GLU A 149 -10.03 -10.40 -13.33
N ARG A 150 -11.18 -11.07 -13.18
CA ARG A 150 -11.35 -12.05 -12.09
C ARG A 150 -10.42 -13.24 -12.25
N ALA A 151 -10.28 -13.76 -13.47
CA ALA A 151 -9.36 -14.87 -13.75
C ALA A 151 -7.92 -14.46 -13.45
N ALA A 152 -7.51 -13.25 -13.86
CA ALA A 152 -6.21 -12.67 -13.56
C ALA A 152 -5.96 -12.53 -12.05
N LEU A 153 -6.93 -11.99 -11.30
CA LEU A 153 -6.86 -11.88 -9.85
C LEU A 153 -6.68 -13.25 -9.18
N HIS A 154 -7.48 -14.25 -9.59
CA HIS A 154 -7.36 -15.61 -9.06
C HIS A 154 -6.00 -16.24 -9.40
N ALA A 155 -5.49 -16.05 -10.62
CA ALA A 155 -4.18 -16.53 -11.03
C ALA A 155 -3.05 -15.87 -10.21
N CYS A 156 -3.11 -14.55 -9.97
CA CYS A 156 -2.12 -13.87 -9.13
C CYS A 156 -2.17 -14.35 -7.67
N ARG A 157 -3.38 -14.61 -7.15
CA ARG A 157 -3.54 -15.15 -5.78
C ARG A 157 -3.02 -16.58 -5.64
N SER A 158 -3.10 -17.41 -6.68
CA SER A 158 -2.66 -18.82 -6.63
C SER A 158 -1.14 -18.97 -6.64
N ILE A 159 -0.41 -18.02 -7.22
CA ILE A 159 1.07 -18.05 -7.27
C ILE A 159 1.75 -17.45 -6.03
N ARG A 160 1.00 -16.85 -5.09
CA ARG A 160 1.58 -16.19 -3.90
C ARG A 160 2.55 -17.05 -3.10
N PRO A 161 2.31 -18.36 -2.86
CA PRO A 161 3.31 -19.21 -2.20
C PRO A 161 4.64 -19.25 -2.96
N ALA A 162 4.61 -19.45 -4.28
CA ALA A 162 5.81 -19.49 -5.10
C ALA A 162 6.54 -18.14 -5.14
N LEU A 163 5.80 -17.02 -5.16
CA LEU A 163 6.40 -15.70 -5.06
C LEU A 163 7.09 -15.50 -3.71
N TYR A 164 6.45 -15.89 -2.61
CA TYR A 164 7.03 -15.76 -1.27
C TYR A 164 8.28 -16.62 -1.11
N ASP A 165 8.26 -17.86 -1.57
CA ASP A 165 9.41 -18.77 -1.51
C ASP A 165 10.63 -18.18 -2.25
N SER A 166 10.41 -17.45 -3.36
CA SER A 166 11.47 -16.73 -4.08
C SER A 166 11.90 -15.42 -3.41
N VAL A 167 11.04 -14.76 -2.62
CA VAL A 167 11.32 -13.48 -1.96
C VAL A 167 12.01 -13.67 -0.60
N GLU A 168 11.64 -14.71 0.15
CA GLU A 168 12.07 -14.96 1.53
C GLU A 168 13.59 -14.88 1.74
N PRO A 169 14.45 -15.44 0.86
CA PRO A 169 15.90 -15.37 1.05
C PRO A 169 16.45 -13.94 1.11
N PHE A 170 15.79 -12.99 0.44
CA PHE A 170 16.23 -11.60 0.34
C PHE A 170 15.86 -10.76 1.57
N LEU A 171 14.98 -11.24 2.45
CA LEU A 171 14.73 -10.61 3.76
C LEU A 171 16.00 -10.53 4.62
N SER A 172 16.97 -11.41 4.34
CA SER A 172 18.26 -11.47 5.04
C SER A 172 19.44 -10.89 4.25
N SER A 173 19.22 -10.32 3.06
CA SER A 173 20.27 -9.78 2.19
C SER A 173 21.25 -8.86 2.94
N ALA A 174 22.51 -8.80 2.51
CA ALA A 174 23.48 -7.84 3.04
C ALA A 174 23.17 -6.40 2.57
N ASP A 175 22.55 -6.25 1.40
CA ASP A 175 22.11 -4.98 0.84
C ASP A 175 20.79 -4.53 1.49
N ALA A 176 20.81 -3.34 2.11
CA ALA A 176 19.66 -2.74 2.78
C ALA A 176 18.48 -2.47 1.83
N HIS A 177 18.75 -2.02 0.60
CA HIS A 177 17.69 -1.70 -0.38
C HIS A 177 17.00 -2.98 -0.85
N VAL A 178 17.77 -4.07 -1.02
CA VAL A 178 17.21 -5.40 -1.32
C VAL A 178 16.38 -5.93 -0.16
N ARG A 179 16.85 -5.79 1.10
CA ARG A 179 16.06 -6.19 2.28
C ARG A 179 14.74 -5.42 2.38
N GLU A 180 14.78 -4.11 2.19
CA GLU A 180 13.57 -3.27 2.25
C GLU A 180 12.59 -3.62 1.14
N ALA A 181 13.06 -3.81 -0.10
CA ALA A 181 12.21 -4.23 -1.21
C ALA A 181 11.61 -5.64 -0.98
N ALA A 182 12.42 -6.58 -0.46
CA ALA A 182 11.95 -7.91 -0.10
C ALA A 182 10.88 -7.86 1.01
N LEU A 183 11.06 -7.03 2.03
CA LEU A 183 10.06 -6.81 3.07
C LEU A 183 8.77 -6.22 2.49
N GLY A 184 8.90 -5.29 1.54
CA GLY A 184 7.79 -4.72 0.79
C GLY A 184 6.98 -5.75 0.03
N ALA A 185 7.64 -6.74 -0.58
CA ALA A 185 6.96 -7.83 -1.28
C ALA A 185 6.39 -8.88 -0.33
N ALA A 186 7.13 -9.24 0.72
CA ALA A 186 6.70 -10.21 1.73
C ALA A 186 5.47 -9.75 2.51
N LEU A 187 5.32 -8.45 2.78
CA LEU A 187 4.22 -7.89 3.57
C LEU A 187 2.84 -8.28 3.02
N PRO A 188 2.45 -7.94 1.77
CA PRO A 188 1.16 -8.35 1.21
C PRO A 188 1.07 -9.86 0.95
N LEU A 189 2.16 -10.54 0.61
CA LEU A 189 2.18 -12.00 0.40
C LEU A 189 1.80 -12.76 1.67
N LEU A 190 2.39 -12.39 2.81
CA LEU A 190 2.15 -13.03 4.11
C LEU A 190 0.82 -12.61 4.78
N CYS A 191 0.14 -11.60 4.24
CA CYS A 191 -1.26 -11.33 4.62
C CYS A 191 -2.23 -12.34 4.00
N ALA A 192 -1.81 -13.13 3.01
CA ALA A 192 -2.66 -14.11 2.37
C ALA A 192 -3.05 -15.24 3.34
N PRO A 193 -4.33 -15.64 3.39
CA PRO A 193 -4.77 -16.75 4.26
C PRO A 193 -4.02 -18.07 4.01
N GLY A 194 -3.58 -18.31 2.77
CA GLY A 194 -2.83 -19.52 2.41
C GLY A 194 -1.36 -19.53 2.81
N LEU A 195 -0.83 -18.46 3.42
CA LEU A 195 0.56 -18.34 3.86
C LEU A 195 0.70 -18.07 5.37
N THR A 196 -0.38 -18.23 6.15
CA THR A 196 -0.34 -17.99 7.60
C THR A 196 0.70 -18.85 8.34
N ASP A 197 0.98 -20.05 7.82
CA ASP A 197 2.01 -20.95 8.36
C ASP A 197 3.44 -20.42 8.17
N ARG A 198 3.67 -19.51 7.22
CA ARG A 198 4.98 -18.88 6.95
C ARG A 198 5.27 -17.67 7.84
N VAL A 199 4.23 -17.03 8.39
CA VAL A 199 4.36 -15.81 9.21
C VAL A 199 5.30 -15.98 10.42
N PRO A 200 5.22 -17.05 11.25
CA PRO A 200 6.07 -17.19 12.43
C PRO A 200 7.57 -17.20 12.13
N GLN A 201 7.98 -17.83 11.01
CA GLN A 201 9.39 -17.86 10.59
C GLN A 201 9.87 -16.45 10.19
N ALA A 202 9.08 -15.74 9.39
CA ALA A 202 9.41 -14.37 8.99
C ALA A 202 9.50 -13.42 10.20
N VAL A 203 8.55 -13.53 11.14
CA VAL A 203 8.55 -12.75 12.38
C VAL A 203 9.80 -13.02 13.22
N ALA A 204 10.17 -14.29 13.42
CA ALA A 204 11.36 -14.65 14.17
C ALA A 204 12.64 -14.08 13.53
N LEU A 205 12.74 -14.17 12.20
CA LEU A 205 13.87 -13.63 11.44
C LEU A 205 14.00 -12.11 11.62
N LEU A 206 12.90 -11.36 11.44
CA LEU A 206 12.92 -9.91 11.54
C LEU A 206 13.17 -9.43 12.98
N ARG A 207 12.57 -10.08 13.98
CA ARG A 207 12.79 -9.74 15.39
C ARG A 207 14.24 -9.98 15.82
N ALA A 208 14.88 -11.04 15.35
CA ALA A 208 16.29 -11.33 15.67
C ALA A 208 17.24 -10.23 15.17
N ARG A 209 16.86 -9.51 14.11
CA ARG A 209 17.68 -8.46 13.47
C ARG A 209 17.34 -7.05 13.93
N LEU A 210 16.20 -6.83 14.59
CA LEU A 210 15.74 -5.48 14.94
C LEU A 210 16.77 -4.69 15.74
N GLY A 211 17.46 -5.35 16.67
CA GLY A 211 18.50 -4.72 17.50
C GLY A 211 19.80 -4.36 16.76
N THR A 212 20.01 -4.89 15.54
CA THR A 212 21.20 -4.58 14.72
C THR A 212 20.90 -3.60 13.58
N MET A 213 19.63 -3.18 13.42
CA MET A 213 19.22 -2.25 12.36
C MET A 213 19.56 -0.81 12.74
N GLU A 214 20.40 -0.19 11.92
CA GLU A 214 20.94 1.15 12.18
C GLU A 214 19.93 2.24 11.80
N THR A 215 19.18 2.05 10.72
CA THR A 215 18.32 3.10 10.16
C THR A 215 16.93 3.09 10.77
N ARG A 216 16.35 4.29 10.93
CA ARG A 216 14.93 4.48 11.29
C ARG A 216 14.01 3.74 10.32
N ARG A 217 14.30 3.84 9.02
CA ARG A 217 13.46 3.32 7.94
C ARG A 217 13.32 1.80 8.02
N GLU A 218 14.43 1.09 8.20
CA GLU A 218 14.41 -0.37 8.35
C GLU A 218 13.61 -0.80 9.58
N ARG A 219 13.90 -0.20 10.75
CA ARG A 219 13.19 -0.53 11.99
C ARG A 219 11.69 -0.24 11.89
N ALA A 220 11.31 0.89 11.29
CA ALA A 220 9.93 1.28 11.10
C ALA A 220 9.20 0.35 10.11
N GLY A 221 9.86 -0.03 9.00
CA GLY A 221 9.34 -1.00 8.04
C GLY A 221 9.07 -2.36 8.69
N VAL A 222 9.99 -2.85 9.51
CA VAL A 222 9.79 -4.10 10.27
C VAL A 222 8.66 -3.97 11.29
N ALA A 223 8.63 -2.90 12.09
CA ALA A 223 7.59 -2.67 13.08
C ALA A 223 6.18 -2.68 12.44
N ARG A 224 6.05 -2.05 11.27
CA ARG A 224 4.83 -2.08 10.46
C ARG A 224 4.49 -3.50 10.01
N ALA A 225 5.44 -4.24 9.43
CA ALA A 225 5.19 -5.60 8.94
C ALA A 225 4.71 -6.53 10.06
N LEU A 226 5.36 -6.48 11.23
CA LEU A 226 4.96 -7.25 12.41
C LEU A 226 3.52 -6.95 12.83
N GLY A 227 3.15 -5.66 12.92
CA GLY A 227 1.80 -5.25 13.29
C GLY A 227 0.75 -5.67 12.25
N VAL A 228 1.06 -5.54 10.96
CA VAL A 228 0.18 -5.96 9.86
C VAL A 228 -0.06 -7.47 9.87
N TRP A 229 0.95 -8.27 10.21
CA TRP A 229 0.80 -9.73 10.35
C TRP A 229 0.17 -10.16 11.68
N GLY A 230 -0.34 -9.22 12.48
CA GLY A 230 -1.02 -9.51 13.74
C GLY A 230 -0.10 -9.97 14.87
N THR A 231 1.22 -9.70 14.76
CA THR A 231 2.16 -9.94 15.86
C THR A 231 2.00 -8.85 16.92
N ASP A 232 2.13 -9.22 18.19
CA ASP A 232 2.19 -8.23 19.28
C ASP A 232 3.41 -7.31 19.09
N THR A 233 3.17 -6.00 18.96
CA THR A 233 4.17 -4.95 18.81
C THR A 233 4.23 -4.01 20.02
N SER A 234 3.64 -4.40 21.16
CA SER A 234 3.57 -3.56 22.36
C SER A 234 4.94 -3.12 22.88
N ASP A 235 5.96 -3.94 22.68
CA ASP A 235 7.36 -3.61 22.97
C ASP A 235 7.87 -2.41 22.14
N LEU A 236 7.44 -2.32 20.88
CA LEU A 236 7.84 -1.28 19.93
C LEU A 236 7.06 0.02 20.10
N LEU A 237 5.91 0.01 20.79
CA LEU A 237 5.21 1.23 21.21
C LEU A 237 6.00 2.04 22.24
N ALA A 238 7.10 1.51 22.76
CA ALA A 238 8.03 2.17 23.67
C ALA A 238 9.36 2.59 23.01
N ASP A 239 9.53 2.35 21.70
CA ASP A 239 10.78 2.65 20.99
C ASP A 239 11.15 4.14 21.11
N SER A 240 12.44 4.45 21.19
CA SER A 240 12.91 5.83 21.29
C SER A 240 12.56 6.65 20.04
N ASP A 241 12.47 6.01 18.87
CA ASP A 241 12.16 6.66 17.62
C ASP A 241 10.64 6.76 17.38
N PRO A 242 10.07 7.97 17.21
CA PRO A 242 8.64 8.15 17.00
C PRO A 242 8.11 7.44 15.75
N ALA A 243 8.91 7.32 14.69
CA ALA A 243 8.46 6.67 13.45
C ALA A 243 8.28 5.16 13.66
N VAL A 244 9.13 4.54 14.48
CA VAL A 244 9.02 3.12 14.85
C VAL A 244 7.76 2.89 15.70
N ARG A 245 7.51 3.74 16.71
CA ARG A 245 6.30 3.65 17.53
C ARG A 245 5.03 3.76 16.68
N VAL A 246 4.98 4.73 15.77
CA VAL A 246 3.82 4.92 14.88
C VAL A 246 3.64 3.71 13.98
N CYS A 247 4.71 3.21 13.35
CA CYS A 247 4.62 2.03 12.49
C CYS A 247 4.17 0.77 13.23
N ALA A 248 4.62 0.56 14.47
CA ALA A 248 4.14 -0.50 15.35
C ALA A 248 2.63 -0.41 15.64
N ALA A 249 2.10 0.81 15.74
CA ALA A 249 0.69 1.09 15.99
C ALA A 249 -0.21 1.01 14.74
N LEU A 250 0.34 0.88 13.53
CA LEU A 250 -0.45 0.80 12.28
C LEU A 250 -1.14 -0.55 12.08
N GLY A 251 -0.77 -1.59 12.85
CA GLY A 251 -1.38 -2.91 12.75
C GLY A 251 -2.88 -2.89 13.04
N PRO A 252 -3.70 -3.69 12.33
CA PRO A 252 -5.17 -3.67 12.43
C PRO A 252 -5.70 -4.16 13.78
N ALA A 253 -4.91 -4.95 14.52
CA ALA A 253 -5.20 -5.39 15.87
C ALA A 253 -4.04 -5.01 16.80
N GLN A 254 -4.37 -4.49 17.98
CA GLN A 254 -3.39 -4.00 18.95
C GLN A 254 -3.72 -4.56 20.33
N VAL A 255 -2.75 -5.23 20.97
CA VAL A 255 -2.89 -5.76 22.33
C VAL A 255 -3.12 -4.60 23.31
N ASP A 256 -2.33 -3.53 23.18
CA ASP A 256 -2.50 -2.27 23.92
C ASP A 256 -3.14 -1.20 23.01
N ARG A 257 -4.42 -1.39 22.67
CA ARG A 257 -5.20 -0.46 21.83
C ARG A 257 -5.12 1.00 22.32
N PRO A 258 -5.34 1.32 23.62
CA PRO A 258 -5.32 2.70 24.07
C PRO A 258 -3.96 3.38 23.83
N ARG A 259 -2.86 2.68 24.07
CA ARG A 259 -1.52 3.21 23.83
C ARG A 259 -1.23 3.38 22.34
N ALA A 260 -1.57 2.38 21.52
CA ALA A 260 -1.40 2.47 20.07
C ALA A 260 -2.19 3.64 19.49
N LEU A 261 -3.45 3.82 19.90
CA LEU A 261 -4.27 4.95 19.48
C LEU A 261 -3.67 6.28 19.91
N ALA A 262 -3.18 6.40 21.15
CA ALA A 262 -2.50 7.61 21.63
C ALA A 262 -1.27 7.96 20.78
N VAL A 263 -0.44 6.96 20.43
CA VAL A 263 0.73 7.14 19.56
C VAL A 263 0.33 7.69 18.18
N LEU A 264 -0.73 7.14 17.56
CA LEU A 264 -1.21 7.61 16.26
C LEU A 264 -1.77 9.04 16.35
N LEU A 265 -2.56 9.33 17.39
CA LEU A 265 -3.14 10.66 17.60
C LEU A 265 -2.07 11.73 17.87
N ASP A 266 -1.03 11.39 18.63
CA ASP A 266 0.10 12.29 18.88
C ASP A 266 0.84 12.63 17.58
N ALA A 267 1.08 11.64 16.71
CA ALA A 267 1.72 11.87 15.41
C ALA A 267 0.88 12.76 14.48
N LEU A 268 -0.44 12.71 14.58
CA LEU A 268 -1.35 13.53 13.77
C LEU A 268 -1.47 14.99 14.24
N ARG A 269 -0.98 15.32 15.45
CA ARG A 269 -0.93 16.71 15.92
C ARG A 269 0.12 17.54 15.18
N GLU A 270 1.18 16.90 14.68
CA GLU A 270 2.24 17.52 13.89
C GLU A 270 2.40 16.84 12.51
N PRO A 271 1.41 16.98 11.61
CA PRO A 271 1.35 16.20 10.37
C PRO A 271 2.53 16.47 9.43
N ARG A 272 3.12 17.67 9.45
CA ARG A 272 4.31 17.99 8.63
C ARG A 272 5.56 17.28 9.13
N THR A 273 5.74 17.20 10.45
CA THR A 273 6.83 16.47 11.09
C THR A 273 6.71 14.98 10.75
N THR A 274 5.51 14.42 10.92
CA THR A 274 5.19 13.02 10.58
C THR A 274 5.45 12.70 9.10
N ASP A 275 5.03 13.56 8.18
CA ASP A 275 5.28 13.39 6.74
C ASP A 275 6.78 13.45 6.38
N SER A 276 7.60 14.13 7.18
CA SER A 276 9.05 14.27 6.94
C SER A 276 9.90 13.14 7.50
N TRP A 277 9.33 12.17 8.22
CA TRP A 277 10.11 11.09 8.86
C TRP A 277 10.81 10.17 7.87
N PHE A 278 10.27 10.07 6.65
CA PHE A 278 10.85 9.29 5.58
C PHE A 278 11.01 10.20 4.35
N SER A 279 12.20 10.20 3.75
CA SER A 279 12.46 10.89 2.48
C SER A 279 11.65 10.30 1.32
N GLU A 280 11.32 9.02 1.44
CA GLU A 280 10.51 8.26 0.50
C GLU A 280 9.44 7.46 1.26
N PRO A 281 8.29 7.17 0.66
CA PRO A 281 7.29 6.31 1.29
C PRO A 281 7.87 4.94 1.67
N LEU A 282 7.41 4.35 2.77
CA LEU A 282 7.73 2.95 3.09
C LEU A 282 7.06 2.01 2.07
N PRO A 283 7.59 0.81 1.82
CA PRO A 283 6.94 -0.13 0.93
C PRO A 283 5.47 -0.41 1.29
N GLY A 284 4.60 -0.35 0.26
CA GLY A 284 3.15 -0.49 0.40
C GLY A 284 2.46 0.71 1.07
N LEU A 285 3.15 1.85 1.18
CA LEU A 285 2.55 3.13 1.49
C LEU A 285 2.74 4.06 0.31
N ASP A 286 1.66 4.69 -0.13
CA ASP A 286 1.76 5.80 -1.07
C ASP A 286 1.06 7.04 -0.51
N GLY A 287 1.34 8.16 -1.17
CA GLY A 287 0.94 9.47 -0.69
C GLY A 287 1.69 9.90 0.57
N ARG A 288 1.09 10.82 1.32
CA ARG A 288 1.68 11.36 2.55
C ARG A 288 1.52 10.38 3.69
N PHE A 289 2.57 10.19 4.50
CA PHE A 289 2.56 9.21 5.59
C PHE A 289 1.39 9.43 6.56
N ARG A 290 1.07 10.69 6.87
CA ARG A 290 -0.07 11.05 7.74
C ARG A 290 -1.42 10.49 7.29
N PHE A 291 -1.62 10.23 5.99
CA PHE A 291 -2.89 9.68 5.50
C PHE A 291 -3.13 8.28 6.05
N THR A 292 -2.08 7.44 6.05
CA THR A 292 -2.14 6.10 6.63
C THR A 292 -2.32 6.18 8.15
N VAL A 293 -1.59 7.08 8.82
CA VAL A 293 -1.70 7.27 10.28
C VAL A 293 -3.13 7.67 10.65
N LEU A 294 -3.74 8.61 9.92
CA LEU A 294 -5.13 9.04 10.14
C LEU A 294 -6.09 7.87 9.96
N ARG A 295 -6.03 7.18 8.82
CA ARG A 295 -6.92 6.05 8.52
C ARG A 295 -6.81 4.94 9.57
N SER A 296 -5.59 4.66 10.03
CA SER A 296 -5.35 3.66 11.10
C SER A 296 -5.93 4.12 12.44
N ALA A 297 -5.77 5.40 12.81
CA ALA A 297 -6.38 5.95 14.02
C ALA A 297 -7.92 5.90 13.97
N LEU A 298 -8.52 6.27 12.83
CA LEU A 298 -9.97 6.21 12.65
C LEU A 298 -10.51 4.77 12.75
N ALA A 299 -9.76 3.80 12.22
CA ALA A 299 -10.12 2.38 12.27
C ALA A 299 -9.92 1.76 13.66
N LEU A 300 -8.87 2.16 14.39
CA LEU A 300 -8.52 1.64 15.71
C LEU A 300 -9.40 2.21 16.83
N ALA A 301 -9.94 3.42 16.66
CA ALA A 301 -10.86 4.02 17.61
C ALA A 301 -12.19 3.26 17.68
N GLU A 302 -12.73 3.09 18.88
CA GLU A 302 -14.05 2.48 19.12
C GLU A 302 -15.17 3.46 18.77
N SER A 303 -14.98 4.76 19.05
CA SER A 303 -15.94 5.81 18.71
C SER A 303 -15.29 7.02 18.05
N PHE A 304 -16.09 7.89 17.45
CA PHE A 304 -15.57 9.13 16.84
C PHE A 304 -15.04 10.10 17.92
N GLU A 305 -15.57 10.06 19.13
CA GLU A 305 -15.18 10.91 20.24
C GLU A 305 -13.71 10.75 20.64
N GLU A 306 -13.15 9.54 20.55
CA GLU A 306 -11.73 9.29 20.87
C GLU A 306 -10.79 10.03 19.91
N VAL A 307 -11.20 10.25 18.65
CA VAL A 307 -10.37 10.88 17.60
C VAL A 307 -10.79 12.31 17.28
N ALA A 308 -11.95 12.75 17.77
CA ALA A 308 -12.58 14.01 17.41
C ALA A 308 -11.67 15.24 17.58
N PRO A 309 -10.91 15.41 18.69
CA PRO A 309 -10.08 16.61 18.83
C PRO A 309 -9.04 16.77 17.71
N VAL A 310 -8.39 15.67 17.32
CA VAL A 310 -7.40 15.66 16.24
C VAL A 310 -8.08 15.79 14.88
N ALA A 311 -9.17 15.05 14.65
CA ALA A 311 -9.91 15.10 13.40
C ALA A 311 -10.47 16.51 13.09
N VAL A 312 -11.06 17.17 14.10
CA VAL A 312 -11.56 18.54 14.00
C VAL A 312 -10.41 19.51 13.71
N ALA A 313 -9.25 19.36 14.35
CA ALA A 313 -8.07 20.18 14.10
C ALA A 313 -7.54 20.01 12.66
N ILE A 314 -7.55 18.79 12.12
CA ILE A 314 -7.18 18.51 10.73
C ILE A 314 -8.14 19.21 9.78
N VAL A 315 -9.45 19.03 9.93
CA VAL A 315 -10.46 19.69 9.07
C VAL A 315 -10.35 21.20 9.14
N ALA A 316 -10.11 21.74 10.34
CA ALA A 316 -9.89 23.16 10.59
C ALA A 316 -8.60 23.71 9.93
N SER A 317 -7.68 22.85 9.50
CA SER A 317 -6.45 23.26 8.82
C SER A 317 -6.71 23.59 7.35
N HIS A 318 -6.09 24.67 6.89
CA HIS A 318 -6.10 25.08 5.48
C HIS A 318 -5.26 24.17 4.56
N THR A 319 -4.44 23.29 5.14
CA THR A 319 -3.60 22.33 4.39
C THR A 319 -4.18 20.92 4.32
N SER A 320 -5.42 20.75 4.80
CA SER A 320 -6.12 19.47 4.75
C SER A 320 -6.63 19.19 3.34
N ILE A 321 -6.52 17.93 2.92
CA ILE A 321 -6.90 17.48 1.58
C ILE A 321 -8.24 16.73 1.64
N ALA A 322 -9.14 17.08 0.72
CA ALA A 322 -10.52 16.61 0.66
C ALA A 322 -10.64 15.08 0.74
N ASP A 323 -10.07 14.37 -0.23
CA ASP A 323 -10.31 12.93 -0.38
C ASP A 323 -9.49 12.06 0.60
N PHE A 324 -8.36 12.59 1.10
CA PHE A 324 -7.44 11.80 1.94
C PHE A 324 -7.65 12.01 3.45
N GLU A 325 -8.24 13.14 3.85
CA GLU A 325 -8.41 13.47 5.27
C GLU A 325 -9.87 13.81 5.61
N ARG A 326 -10.49 14.74 4.89
CA ARG A 326 -11.84 15.23 5.23
C ARG A 326 -12.92 14.19 5.01
N GLY A 327 -12.89 13.52 3.85
CA GLY A 327 -13.78 12.41 3.50
C GLY A 327 -13.78 11.28 4.53
N PRO A 328 -12.64 10.63 4.81
CA PRO A 328 -12.53 9.61 5.85
C PRO A 328 -13.03 10.05 7.23
N ILE A 329 -12.71 11.28 7.65
CA ILE A 329 -13.19 11.83 8.92
C ILE A 329 -14.72 11.92 8.94
N LEU A 330 -15.34 12.39 7.85
CA LEU A 330 -16.81 12.43 7.72
C LEU A 330 -17.42 11.03 7.81
N CYS A 331 -16.88 10.06 7.08
CA CYS A 331 -17.37 8.67 7.13
C CYS A 331 -17.23 8.06 8.54
N ARG A 332 -16.15 8.36 9.26
CA ARG A 332 -15.98 7.88 10.65
C ARG A 332 -16.97 8.53 11.61
N ALA A 333 -17.27 9.81 11.43
CA ALA A 333 -18.22 10.55 12.26
C ALA A 333 -19.68 10.13 12.01
N PHE A 334 -20.00 9.67 10.80
CA PHE A 334 -21.36 9.28 10.37
C PHE A 334 -21.36 7.89 9.68
N PRO A 335 -21.02 6.81 10.40
CA PRO A 335 -20.81 5.49 9.79
C PRO A 335 -22.07 4.86 9.20
N GLY A 336 -23.26 5.23 9.70
CA GLY A 336 -24.56 4.84 9.15
C GLY A 336 -25.27 5.94 8.35
N GLY A 337 -24.55 7.03 8.05
CA GLY A 337 -25.14 8.29 7.61
C GLY A 337 -25.78 9.10 8.75
N TYR A 338 -26.05 10.36 8.48
CA TYR A 338 -26.80 11.24 9.37
C TYR A 338 -28.28 10.81 9.45
N ASP A 339 -28.77 10.64 10.67
CA ASP A 339 -30.15 10.29 10.98
C ASP A 339 -30.82 11.48 11.68
N PRO A 340 -31.75 12.20 11.02
CA PRO A 340 -32.46 13.34 11.62
C PRO A 340 -33.24 13.01 12.89
N ALA A 341 -33.55 11.73 13.15
CA ALA A 341 -34.21 11.29 14.38
C ALA A 341 -33.25 11.22 15.58
N ARG A 342 -31.93 11.32 15.37
CA ARG A 342 -30.91 11.26 16.41
C ARG A 342 -30.19 12.60 16.53
N PRO A 343 -30.09 13.18 17.74
CA PRO A 343 -29.37 14.43 17.91
C PRO A 343 -27.87 14.22 17.67
N LEU A 344 -27.23 15.23 17.06
CA LEU A 344 -25.78 15.24 16.85
C LEU A 344 -25.02 15.27 18.19
N THR A 345 -23.99 14.43 18.30
CA THR A 345 -23.05 14.49 19.44
C THR A 345 -22.28 15.83 19.43
N SER A 346 -21.66 16.18 20.57
CA SER A 346 -20.82 17.39 20.62
C SER A 346 -19.67 17.32 19.61
N ALA A 347 -19.02 16.16 19.50
CA ALA A 347 -17.95 15.91 18.54
C ALA A 347 -18.41 16.09 17.08
N GLN A 348 -19.59 15.57 16.73
CA GLN A 348 -20.16 15.76 15.38
C GLN A 348 -20.48 17.22 15.10
N ARG A 349 -21.07 17.94 16.07
CA ARG A 349 -21.34 19.39 15.92
C ARG A 349 -20.06 20.19 15.73
N ASP A 350 -19.02 19.90 16.50
CA ASP A 350 -17.74 20.60 16.39
C ASP A 350 -17.04 20.32 15.07
N LEU A 351 -17.15 19.09 14.55
CA LEU A 351 -16.69 18.74 13.20
C LEU A 351 -17.42 19.55 12.12
N LEU A 352 -18.76 19.57 12.14
CA LEU A 352 -19.54 20.32 11.15
C LEU A 352 -19.27 21.83 11.23
N ARG A 353 -19.10 22.37 12.44
CA ARG A 353 -18.67 23.77 12.64
C ARG A 353 -17.30 24.04 12.02
N ALA A 354 -16.35 23.11 12.12
CA ALA A 354 -15.05 23.25 11.49
C ALA A 354 -15.17 23.33 9.96
N PHE A 355 -15.95 22.45 9.34
CA PHE A 355 -16.24 22.49 7.91
C PHE A 355 -16.87 23.82 7.48
N VAL A 356 -17.91 24.29 8.19
CA VAL A 356 -18.56 25.57 7.91
C VAL A 356 -17.55 26.73 8.06
N ARG A 357 -16.68 26.71 9.06
CA ARG A 357 -15.70 27.79 9.25
C ARG A 357 -14.67 27.85 8.12
N THR A 358 -14.23 26.71 7.61
CA THR A 358 -13.17 26.63 6.58
C THR A 358 -13.68 26.57 5.15
N ASP A 359 -14.99 26.49 4.95
CA ASP A 359 -15.63 26.27 3.65
C ASP A 359 -15.17 27.27 2.57
N GLY A 360 -15.24 28.57 2.85
CA GLY A 360 -14.86 29.61 1.89
C GLY A 360 -13.36 29.63 1.53
N ALA A 361 -12.49 29.17 2.43
CA ALA A 361 -11.04 29.15 2.20
C ALA A 361 -10.54 27.87 1.53
N THR A 362 -11.32 26.79 1.57
CA THR A 362 -10.86 25.45 1.18
C THR A 362 -11.84 24.71 0.26
N GLY A 363 -12.89 25.39 -0.22
CA GLY A 363 -14.02 24.75 -0.92
C GLY A 363 -14.69 23.67 -0.07
N GLY A 364 -14.69 23.84 1.26
CA GLY A 364 -14.76 22.75 2.24
C GLY A 364 -15.98 21.84 2.15
N ILE A 365 -17.15 22.36 1.82
CA ILE A 365 -18.39 21.57 1.72
C ILE A 365 -18.69 21.27 0.24
N ALA A 366 -18.69 22.29 -0.61
CA ALA A 366 -18.97 22.11 -2.05
C ALA A 366 -17.97 21.18 -2.75
N GLY A 367 -16.67 21.30 -2.42
CA GLY A 367 -15.60 20.44 -2.92
C GLY A 367 -15.57 19.04 -2.29
N ASN A 368 -16.37 18.79 -1.24
CA ASN A 368 -16.51 17.48 -0.59
C ASN A 368 -17.93 16.91 -0.75
N GLY A 369 -18.73 17.41 -1.68
CA GLY A 369 -20.16 17.09 -1.78
C GLY A 369 -20.45 15.58 -1.90
N SER A 370 -19.59 14.81 -2.56
CA SER A 370 -19.72 13.34 -2.63
C SER A 370 -19.55 12.67 -1.26
N TRP A 371 -18.60 13.13 -0.45
CA TRP A 371 -18.38 12.64 0.92
C TRP A 371 -19.50 13.05 1.87
N PHE A 372 -20.01 14.28 1.76
CA PHE A 372 -21.18 14.72 2.52
C PHE A 372 -22.41 13.86 2.18
N ARG A 373 -22.68 13.60 0.89
CA ARG A 373 -23.76 12.70 0.48
C ARG A 373 -23.55 11.27 1.00
N ALA A 374 -22.33 10.75 0.93
CA ALA A 374 -22.02 9.42 1.48
C ALA A 374 -22.25 9.35 3.01
N ALA A 375 -22.03 10.45 3.72
CA ALA A 375 -22.33 10.61 5.14
C ALA A 375 -23.81 10.97 5.42
N GLY A 376 -24.69 11.01 4.42
CA GLY A 376 -26.11 11.37 4.58
C GLY A 376 -26.35 12.85 4.93
N LEU A 377 -25.36 13.72 4.73
CA LEU A 377 -25.40 15.14 5.06
C LEU A 377 -25.72 16.02 3.83
N PRO A 378 -26.21 17.25 4.04
CA PRO A 378 -26.37 18.25 2.98
C PRO A 378 -25.04 18.54 2.27
N GLY A 379 -25.08 18.72 0.95
CA GLY A 379 -23.89 18.97 0.12
C GLY A 379 -23.53 20.46 -0.01
N ASP A 380 -24.19 21.33 0.75
CA ASP A 380 -24.03 22.78 0.71
C ASP A 380 -23.94 23.38 2.13
N ARG A 381 -23.36 24.57 2.21
CA ARG A 381 -23.08 25.25 3.48
C ARG A 381 -24.34 25.54 4.28
N ASP A 382 -25.39 26.06 3.64
CA ASP A 382 -26.59 26.51 4.33
C ASP A 382 -27.34 25.32 4.94
N GLY A 383 -27.39 24.20 4.21
CA GLY A 383 -27.90 22.94 4.71
C GLY A 383 -27.15 22.44 5.93
N VAL A 384 -25.81 22.51 5.95
CA VAL A 384 -25.01 22.11 7.12
C VAL A 384 -25.20 23.07 8.30
N VAL A 385 -25.32 24.38 8.05
CA VAL A 385 -25.61 25.38 9.09
C VAL A 385 -26.97 25.14 9.74
N ALA A 386 -27.98 24.71 8.98
CA ALA A 386 -29.30 24.39 9.52
C ALA A 386 -29.32 23.18 10.47
N LEU A 387 -28.27 22.34 10.47
CA LEU A 387 -28.13 21.20 11.39
C LEU A 387 -27.46 21.57 12.73
N LEU A 388 -26.88 22.76 12.85
CA LEU A 388 -26.08 23.23 13.99
C LEU A 388 -26.87 24.15 14.92
#